data_AF-A0A1Y6FWK3-F1
#
_entry.id   AF-A0A1Y6FWK3-F1
#
_cell.length_a   1.000
_cell.length_b   1.000
_cell.length_c   1.000
_cell.angle_alpha   90.00
_cell.angle_beta   90.00
_cell.angle_gamma   90.00
#
_symmetry.space_group_name_H-M   'P 1'
#
loop_
_entity.id
_entity.type
_entity.pdbx_description
1 polymer ?
#
loop_
_entity_poly.entity_id
_entity_poly.type
_entity_poly.pdbx_seq_one_letter_code
_entity_poly.pdbx_strand_id
1 'polypeptide(L)' 'MKINSYLLQLAIIIIVIFGGTFIIRYIRTGELLLDQIIGASVGVILLITSLIWRGINK' A
#
# COMPACT_ATOMS: atom_id res chain seq x y z
N MET A 1 -1.53 -3.34 -20.73
CA MET A 1 -0.87 -2.12 -20.20
C MET A 1 0.17 -2.49 -19.14
N LYS A 2 1.44 -2.67 -19.53
CA LYS A 2 2.49 -3.14 -18.60
C LYS A 2 2.70 -2.21 -17.39
N ILE A 3 2.61 -0.89 -17.60
CA ILE A 3 2.73 0.13 -16.52
C ILE A 3 1.72 -0.12 -15.38
N ASN A 4 0.47 -0.45 -15.69
CA ASN A 4 -0.57 -0.64 -14.68
C ASN A 4 -0.29 -1.85 -13.78
N SER A 5 0.22 -2.94 -14.36
CA SER A 5 0.67 -4.10 -13.58
C SER A 5 1.80 -3.77 -12.62
N TYR A 6 2.78 -2.96 -13.05
CA TYR A 6 3.87 -2.54 -12.18
C TYR A 6 3.39 -1.63 -11.04
N LEU A 7 2.46 -0.72 -11.31
CA LEU A 7 1.86 0.14 -10.28
C LEU A 7 1.06 -0.66 -9.25
N LEU A 8 0.30 -1.67 -9.69
CA LEU A 8 -0.40 -2.58 -8.78
C LEU A 8 0.58 -3.38 -7.90
N GLN A 9 1.65 -3.92 -8.48
CA GLN A 9 2.67 -4.64 -7.73
C GLN A 9 3.37 -3.73 -6.72
N LEU A 10 3.73 -2.52 -7.13
CA LEU A 10 4.34 -1.51 -6.25
C LEU A 10 3.41 -1.17 -5.08
N ALA A 11 2.12 -0.92 -5.35
CA ALA A 11 1.14 -0.62 -4.32
C ALA A 11 1.02 -1.75 -3.29
N ILE A 12 0.97 -3.01 -3.75
CA ILE A 12 0.94 -4.18 -2.87
C ILE A 12 2.21 -4.26 -2.01
N ILE A 13 3.39 -4.07 -2.61
CA ILE A 13 4.66 -4.09 -1.87
C ILE A 13 4.70 -3.01 -0.79
N ILE A 14 4.28 -1.78 -1.10
CA ILE A 14 4.22 -0.67 -0.13
C ILE A 14 3.29 -1.03 1.03
N ILE A 15 2.08 -1.54 0.74
CA ILE A 15 1.13 -1.94 1.79
C ILE A 15 1.71 -3.06 2.66
N VAL A 16 2.36 -4.06 2.06
CA VAL A 16 2.94 -5.18 2.81
C VAL A 16 4.09 -4.72 3.70
N ILE A 17 5.00 -3.88 3.19
CA ILE A 17 6.15 -3.39 3.96
C ILE A 17 5.66 -2.48 5.08
N PHE A 18 4.96 -1.39 4.77
CA PHE A 18 4.58 -0.38 5.77
C PHE A 18 3.42 -0.83 6.67
N GLY A 19 2.42 -1.51 6.11
CA GLY A 19 1.32 -2.08 6.88
C GLY A 19 1.78 -3.26 7.73
N GLY A 20 2.64 -4.12 7.19
CA GLY A 20 3.20 -5.26 7.92
C GLY A 20 4.08 -4.83 9.10
N THR A 21 5.01 -3.89 8.89
CA THR A 21 5.83 -3.34 9.97
C THR A 21 4.98 -2.66 11.03
N PHE A 22 3.98 -1.87 10.62
CA PHE A 22 3.04 -1.24 11.54
C PHE A 22 2.32 -2.29 12.41
N ILE A 23 1.71 -3.32 11.80
CA ILE A 23 0.98 -4.36 12.53
C ILE A 23 1.89 -5.10 13.51
N ILE A 24 3.09 -5.50 13.07
CA ILE A 24 4.04 -6.25 13.92
C ILE A 24 4.45 -5.40 15.12
N ARG A 25 4.84 -4.13 14.91
CA ARG A 25 5.25 -3.26 16.02
C ARG A 25 4.08 -2.90 16.93
N TYR A 26 2.92 -2.59 16.37
CA TYR A 26 1.73 -2.28 17.17
C TYR A 26 1.37 -3.45 18.10
N ILE A 27 1.37 -4.68 17.59
CA ILE A 27 1.06 -5.88 18.40
C ILE A 27 2.16 -6.14 19.46
N ARG A 28 3.43 -5.99 19.11
CA ARG A 28 4.54 -6.36 20.01
C ARG A 28 4.85 -5.31 21.06
N THR A 29 4.72 -4.03 20.72
CA THR A 29 5.21 -2.90 21.54
C THR A 29 4.09 -1.94 21.97
N GLY A 30 2.92 -2.02 21.34
CA GLY A 30 1.85 -1.03 21.54
C GLY A 30 2.15 0.33 20.89
N GLU A 31 3.28 0.49 20.20
CA GLU A 31 3.67 1.74 19.57
C GLU A 31 2.89 1.98 18.27
N LEU A 32 2.29 3.17 18.18
CA LEU A 32 1.65 3.65 16.95
C LEU A 32 2.67 4.45 16.12
N LEU A 33 3.11 3.85 15.02
CA LEU A 33 4.02 4.49 14.08
C LEU A 33 3.26 5.22 12.99
N LEU A 34 3.12 6.54 13.18
CA LEU A 34 2.44 7.41 12.22
C LEU A 34 3.11 7.40 10.85
N ASP A 35 4.44 7.31 10.79
CA ASP A 35 5.20 7.17 9.54
C ASP A 35 4.81 5.92 8.76
N GLN A 36 4.60 4.79 9.46
CA GLN A 36 4.17 3.54 8.83
C GLN A 36 2.72 3.58 8.38
N ILE A 37 1.84 4.23 9.15
CA ILE A 37 0.44 4.45 8.78
C ILE A 37 0.35 5.31 7.52
N ILE A 38 1.13 6.40 7.44
CA ILE A 38 1.17 7.28 6.26
C ILE A 38 1.67 6.49 5.04
N GLY A 39 2.76 5.73 5.18
CA GLY A 39 3.29 4.89 4.09
C GLY A 39 2.28 3.85 3.60
N ALA A 40 1.60 3.15 4.52
CA ALA A 40 0.55 2.19 4.17
C ALA A 40 -0.64 2.87 3.46
N SER A 41 -1.04 4.06 3.91
CA SER A 41 -2.13 4.85 3.32
C SER A 41 -1.81 5.27 1.88
N VAL A 42 -0.57 5.71 1.62
CA VAL A 42 -0.09 6.00 0.26
C VAL A 42 -0.17 4.77 -0.62
N GLY A 43 0.23 3.60 -0.12
CA GLY A 43 0.10 2.32 -0.82
C GLY A 43 -1.35 1.98 -1.19
N VAL A 44 -2.30 2.20 -0.27
CA VAL A 44 -3.73 1.98 -0.52
C VAL A 44 -4.28 2.94 -1.58
N ILE A 45 -3.94 4.23 -1.51
CA ILE A 45 -4.35 5.21 -2.53
C ILE A 45 -3.81 4.82 -3.91
N LEU A 46 -2.54 4.40 -3.98
CA LEU A 46 -1.93 3.94 -5.23
C LEU A 46 -2.63 2.69 -5.78
N LEU A 47 -3.03 1.76 -4.91
CA LEU A 47 -3.75 0.55 -5.30
C LEU A 47 -5.12 0.91 -5.91
N ILE A 48 -5.89 1.75 -5.22
CA ILE A 48 -7.24 2.17 -5.65
C ILE A 48 -7.16 2.90 -6.99
N THR A 49 -6.27 3.87 -7.12
CA THR A 49 -6.09 4.64 -8.36
C THR A 49 -5.65 3.74 -9.53
N SER A 50 -4.75 2.80 -9.30
CA SER A 50 -4.31 1.83 -10.32
C SER A 50 -5.45 0.88 -10.74
N LEU A 51 -6.29 0.44 -9.79
CA LEU A 51 -7.45 -0.40 -10.08
C LEU A 51 -8.52 0.35 -10.88
N ILE A 52 -8.82 1.60 -10.53
CA ILE A 52 -9.74 2.47 -11.29
C ILE A 52 -9.21 2.65 -12.72
N TRP A 53 -7.93 2.97 -12.88
CA TRP A 53 -7.30 3.08 -14.20
C TRP A 53 -7.47 1.78 -15.00
N ARG A 54 -7.23 0.62 -14.37
CA ARG A 54 -7.38 -0.68 -15.01
C ARG A 54 -8.81 -0.95 -15.48
N GLY A 55 -9.81 -0.48 -14.74
CA GLY A 55 -11.21 -0.62 -15.09
C GLY A 55 -11.64 0.27 -16.24
N ILE A 56 -11.13 1.52 -16.30
CA ILE A 56 -11.46 2.49 -17.36
C ILE A 56 -10.80 2.13 -18.69
N ASN A 57 -9.57 1.61 -18.67
CA ASN A 57 -8.80 1.27 -19.87
C ASN A 57 -8.95 -0.19 -20.32
N LYS A 58 -10.00 -0.86 -19.86
CA LYS A 58 -10.32 -2.25 -20.21
C LYS A 58 -11.22 -2.31 -21.44
#